data_AF-A0A820MTA9-F1
#
_entry.id   AF-A0A820MTA9-F1
#
_cell.length_a   1.000
_cell.length_b   1.000
_cell.length_c   1.000
_cell.angle_alpha   90.00
_cell.angle_beta   90.00
_cell.angle_gamma   90.00
#
_symmetry.space_group_name_H-M   'P 1'
#
loop_
_entity.id
_entity.type
_entity.pdbx_description
1 polymer ?
#
loop_
_entity_poly.entity_id
_entity_poly.type
_entity_poly.pdbx_seq_one_letter_code
_entity_poly.pdbx_strand_id
1 'polypeptide(L)'
;MSSSSSLSPRVAAIWGANGISGTAMIDLLIEQSSNEWNHIICISRRPFQLDINDKRISFISIDILNSTVDEIVNELEKVKGKMITDIFHYTYIEKSTEDELDQVNKIVLEKALDACVKITFLFQ
;
A
#
# COMPACT_ATOMS: atom_id res chain seq x y z
N MET A 1 -27.70 19.64 -17.64
CA MET A 1 -27.38 18.64 -16.61
C MET A 1 -26.31 17.73 -17.21
N SER A 2 -25.04 18.04 -16.98
CA SER A 2 -23.93 17.20 -17.46
C SER A 2 -23.90 15.93 -16.63
N SER A 3 -23.98 14.78 -17.29
CA SER A 3 -23.78 13.47 -16.69
C SER A 3 -22.36 13.40 -16.10
N SER A 4 -22.22 13.66 -14.80
CA SER A 4 -21.02 13.29 -14.07
C SER A 4 -20.98 11.77 -14.04
N SER A 5 -20.15 11.16 -14.88
CA SER A 5 -19.71 9.80 -14.63
C SER A 5 -19.11 9.78 -13.23
N SER A 6 -19.79 9.17 -12.26
CA SER A 6 -19.22 8.97 -10.94
C SER A 6 -18.03 8.03 -11.10
N LEU A 7 -16.83 8.59 -11.24
CA LEU A 7 -15.60 7.81 -11.11
C LEU A 7 -15.68 7.10 -9.76
N SER A 8 -15.55 5.78 -9.77
CA SER A 8 -15.45 5.01 -8.53
C SER A 8 -14.30 5.61 -7.70
N PRO A 9 -14.51 5.91 -6.41
CA PRO A 9 -13.45 6.51 -5.61
C PRO A 9 -12.24 5.56 -5.53
N ARG A 10 -11.05 6.13 -5.59
CA ARG A 10 -9.76 5.43 -5.64
C ARG A 10 -9.35 4.91 -4.28
N VAL A 11 -8.59 3.82 -4.30
CA VAL A 11 -8.00 3.18 -3.12
C VAL A 11 -6.51 3.07 -3.31
N ALA A 12 -5.76 3.71 -2.41
CA ALA A 12 -4.30 3.69 -2.40
C ALA A 12 -3.76 2.52 -1.57
N ALA A 13 -2.73 1.85 -2.07
CA ALA A 13 -1.84 0.99 -1.30
C ALA A 13 -0.45 1.64 -1.21
N ILE A 14 -0.04 2.03 -0.01
CA ILE A 14 1.23 2.73 0.25
C ILE A 14 2.18 1.76 0.95
N TRP A 15 3.12 1.20 0.20
CA TRP A 15 4.20 0.38 0.73
C TRP A 15 5.31 1.28 1.24
N GLY A 16 5.69 1.12 2.51
CA GLY A 16 6.66 2.00 3.16
C GLY A 16 6.00 3.23 3.79
N ALA A 17 4.77 3.08 4.27
CA ALA A 17 3.96 4.13 4.91
C ALA A 17 4.67 4.93 6.00
N ASN A 18 5.55 4.31 6.80
CA ASN A 18 6.31 4.99 7.86
C ASN A 18 7.61 5.66 7.35
N GLY A 19 7.96 5.53 6.07
CA GLY A 19 9.11 6.20 5.46
C GLY A 19 8.80 7.65 5.09
N ILE A 20 9.83 8.46 4.83
CA ILE A 20 9.68 9.89 4.50
C ILE A 20 8.66 10.09 3.36
N SER A 21 8.85 9.41 2.23
CA SER A 21 7.94 9.52 1.09
C SER A 21 6.54 8.95 1.37
N GLY A 22 6.46 7.88 2.18
CA GLY A 22 5.18 7.28 2.57
C GLY A 22 4.34 8.23 3.41
N THR A 23 4.94 8.85 4.43
CA THR A 23 4.28 9.84 5.28
C THR A 23 3.80 11.05 4.48
N ALA A 24 4.64 11.60 3.62
CA ALA A 24 4.26 12.72 2.74
C ALA A 24 3.13 12.36 1.77
N MET A 25 3.10 11.13 1.25
CA MET A 25 1.99 10.67 0.40
C MET A 25 0.70 10.53 1.21
N ILE A 26 0.76 10.02 2.45
CA ILE A 26 -0.42 9.93 3.32
C ILE A 26 -0.99 11.32 3.57
N ASP A 27 -0.15 12.29 3.97
CA ASP A 27 -0.54 13.69 4.20
C ASP A 27 -1.21 14.30 2.96
N LEU A 28 -0.64 14.09 1.78
CA LEU A 28 -1.21 14.57 0.53
C LEU A 28 -2.59 13.96 0.26
N LEU A 29 -2.76 12.64 0.45
CA LEU A 29 -4.01 11.95 0.15
C LEU A 29 -5.12 12.28 1.15
N ILE A 30 -4.79 12.55 2.42
CA ILE A 30 -5.81 12.95 3.40
C ILE A 30 -6.35 14.36 3.12
N GLU A 31 -5.56 15.25 2.52
CA GLU A 31 -6.02 16.57 2.08
C GLU A 31 -6.96 16.50 0.87
N GLN A 32 -6.93 15.40 0.10
CA GLN A 32 -7.84 15.20 -1.02
C GLN A 32 -9.24 14.77 -0.57
N SER A 33 -10.23 15.06 -1.42
CA SER A 33 -11.63 14.72 -1.18
C SER A 33 -11.83 13.21 -1.00
N SER A 34 -12.69 12.82 -0.06
CA SER A 34 -13.11 11.42 0.11
C SER A 34 -13.87 10.86 -1.10
N ASN A 35 -14.36 11.73 -1.98
CA ASN A 35 -14.96 11.33 -3.26
C ASN A 35 -13.91 10.91 -4.28
N GLU A 36 -12.67 11.40 -4.14
CA GLU A 36 -11.54 11.00 -4.97
C GLU A 36 -10.79 9.82 -4.34
N TRP A 37 -10.42 9.92 -3.06
CA TRP A 37 -9.69 8.89 -2.31
C TRP A 37 -10.51 8.45 -1.10
N ASN A 38 -11.16 7.29 -1.19
CA ASN A 38 -12.05 6.82 -0.12
C ASN A 38 -11.39 5.85 0.87
N HIS A 39 -10.21 5.33 0.54
CA HIS A 39 -9.49 4.38 1.38
C HIS A 39 -7.98 4.44 1.11
N ILE A 40 -7.18 4.41 2.19
CA ILE A 40 -5.72 4.51 2.15
C ILE A 40 -5.17 3.36 2.99
N ILE A 41 -4.61 2.35 2.31
CA ILE A 41 -3.99 1.19 2.94
C ILE A 41 -2.52 1.53 3.17
N CYS A 42 -2.14 1.69 4.42
CA CYS A 42 -0.78 2.00 4.85
C CYS A 42 -0.06 0.71 5.24
N ILE A 43 1.02 0.34 4.54
CA ILE A 43 1.77 -0.89 4.81
C ILE A 43 3.18 -0.56 5.29
N SER A 44 3.59 -1.12 6.43
CA SER A 44 4.96 -1.04 6.95
C SER A 44 5.25 -2.18 7.92
N ARG A 45 6.53 -2.37 8.26
CA ARG A 45 6.94 -3.42 9.22
C ARG A 45 6.62 -3.06 10.67
N ARG A 46 6.95 -1.83 11.05
CA ARG A 46 6.76 -1.30 12.41
C ARG A 46 5.34 -0.79 12.57
N PRO A 47 4.77 -0.76 13.80
CA PRO A 47 3.47 -0.14 14.07
C PRO A 47 3.36 1.26 13.45
N PHE A 48 2.14 1.67 13.11
CA PHE A 48 1.87 2.97 12.51
C PHE A 48 2.40 4.10 13.40
N GLN A 49 3.21 4.99 12.82
CA GLN A 49 3.93 6.02 13.60
C GLN A 49 3.30 7.41 13.50
N LEU A 50 2.29 7.57 12.63
CA LEU A 50 1.61 8.85 12.44
C LEU A 50 0.43 8.97 13.40
N ASP A 51 0.33 10.11 14.08
CA ASP A 51 -0.82 10.48 14.90
C ASP A 51 -1.89 11.14 14.00
N ILE A 52 -2.46 10.36 13.09
CA ILE A 52 -3.48 10.80 12.12
C ILE A 52 -4.79 10.08 12.43
N ASN A 53 -5.84 10.86 12.65
CA ASN A 53 -7.20 10.35 12.84
C ASN A 53 -8.05 10.57 11.58
N ASP A 54 -7.79 9.78 10.53
CA ASP A 54 -8.62 9.75 9.31
C ASP A 54 -9.26 8.37 9.15
N LYS A 55 -10.60 8.34 9.06
CA LYS A 55 -11.40 7.12 8.94
C LYS A 55 -11.15 6.31 7.66
N ARG A 56 -10.45 6.88 6.68
CA ARG A 56 -10.07 6.23 5.41
C ARG A 56 -8.82 5.38 5.57
N ILE A 57 -8.04 5.57 6.63
CA ILE A 57 -6.76 4.89 6.81
C ILE A 57 -6.98 3.52 7.44
N SER A 58 -6.41 2.50 6.81
CA SER A 58 -6.16 1.19 7.40
C SER A 58 -4.67 0.92 7.46
N PHE A 59 -4.19 0.31 8.53
CA PHE A 59 -2.77 -0.01 8.68
C PHE A 59 -2.53 -1.52 8.68
N ILE A 60 -1.53 -1.97 7.92
CA ILE A 60 -1.01 -3.34 7.94
C ILE A 60 0.43 -3.32 8.45
N SER A 61 0.69 -4.08 9.52
CA SER A 61 2.02 -4.37 10.03
C SER A 61 2.52 -5.69 9.42
N ILE A 62 3.45 -5.65 8.47
CA ILE A 62 3.97 -6.87 7.83
C ILE A 62 5.43 -6.76 7.39
N ASP A 63 6.16 -7.87 7.51
CA ASP A 63 7.52 -8.01 6.99
C ASP A 63 7.52 -8.65 5.61
N ILE A 64 7.42 -7.80 4.57
CA ILE A 64 7.38 -8.20 3.17
C ILE A 64 8.51 -9.19 2.81
N LEU A 65 9.72 -8.96 3.33
CA LEU A 65 10.87 -9.79 2.99
C LEU A 65 10.67 -11.23 3.48
N ASN A 66 10.13 -11.40 4.68
CA ASN A 66 9.98 -12.70 5.34
C ASN A 66 8.58 -13.32 5.21
N SER A 67 7.58 -12.57 4.74
CA SER A 67 6.24 -13.07 4.45
C SER A 67 6.14 -13.66 3.04
N THR A 68 5.26 -14.63 2.90
CA THR A 68 4.82 -15.16 1.60
C THR A 68 3.81 -14.20 0.94
N VAL A 69 3.63 -14.32 -0.38
CA VAL A 69 2.62 -13.54 -1.10
C VAL A 69 1.21 -13.81 -0.56
N ASP A 70 0.90 -15.05 -0.17
CA ASP A 70 -0.40 -15.41 0.41
C ASP A 70 -0.66 -14.75 1.77
N GLU A 71 0.35 -14.69 2.64
CA GLU A 71 0.22 -13.98 3.92
C GLU A 71 -0.01 -12.48 3.69
N ILE A 72 0.69 -11.88 2.71
CA ILE A 72 0.48 -10.47 2.35
C ILE A 72 -0.93 -10.24 1.82
N VAL A 73 -1.43 -11.12 0.94
CA VAL A 73 -2.80 -11.05 0.42
C VAL A 73 -3.83 -11.19 1.54
N ASN A 74 -3.64 -12.13 2.47
CA ASN A 74 -4.55 -12.31 3.61
C ASN A 74 -4.66 -11.06 4.48
N GLU A 75 -3.56 -10.32 4.70
CA GLU A 75 -3.62 -9.03 5.41
C GLU A 75 -4.32 -7.95 4.58
N LEU A 76 -4.05 -7.87 3.27
CA LEU A 76 -4.71 -6.92 2.38
C LEU A 76 -6.23 -7.18 2.30
N GLU A 77 -6.69 -8.43 2.34
CA GLU A 77 -8.12 -8.77 2.33
C GLU A 77 -8.87 -8.20 3.54
N LYS A 78 -8.24 -8.17 4.72
CA LYS A 78 -8.84 -7.64 5.96
C LYS A 78 -9.15 -6.14 5.87
N VAL A 79 -8.50 -5.43 4.95
CA VAL A 79 -8.58 -3.96 4.81
C VAL A 79 -9.05 -3.53 3.42
N LYS A 80 -9.93 -4.33 2.80
CA LYS A 80 -10.55 -4.03 1.49
C LYS A 80 -9.53 -3.95 0.33
N GLY A 81 -8.43 -4.68 0.39
CA GLY A 81 -7.38 -4.67 -0.63
C GLY A 81 -7.84 -5.08 -2.04
N LYS A 82 -8.98 -5.77 -2.19
CA LYS A 82 -9.59 -6.06 -3.50
C LYS A 82 -10.01 -4.80 -4.28
N MET A 83 -10.11 -3.66 -3.60
CA MET A 83 -10.50 -2.39 -4.19
C MET A 83 -9.32 -1.51 -4.62
N ILE A 84 -8.06 -1.95 -4.40
CA ILE A 84 -6.86 -1.16 -4.72
C ILE A 84 -6.88 -0.76 -6.20
N THR A 85 -6.74 0.55 -6.44
CA THR A 85 -6.61 1.14 -7.79
C THR A 85 -5.21 1.67 -8.05
N ASP A 86 -4.51 2.07 -6.99
CA ASP A 86 -3.24 2.79 -7.07
C ASP A 86 -2.24 2.22 -6.07
N ILE A 87 -1.02 1.98 -6.55
CA ILE A 87 0.07 1.40 -5.76
C ILE A 87 1.21 2.41 -5.70
N PHE A 88 1.58 2.82 -4.50
CA PHE A 88 2.73 3.67 -4.23
C PHE A 88 3.78 2.84 -3.49
N HIS A 89 4.93 2.58 -4.13
CA HIS A 89 5.99 1.77 -3.54
C HIS A 89 7.18 2.65 -3.11
N TYR A 90 7.32 2.84 -1.79
CA TYR A 90 8.39 3.61 -1.16
C TYR A 90 9.24 2.77 -0.20
N THR A 91 9.06 1.45 -0.20
CA THR A 91 9.86 0.55 0.63
C THR A 91 11.21 0.30 0.00
N TYR A 92 12.23 0.25 0.83
CA TYR A 92 13.58 -0.18 0.49
C TYR A 92 14.27 -0.73 1.74
N ILE A 93 15.19 -1.68 1.55
CA ILE A 93 16.04 -2.24 2.59
C ILE A 93 17.49 -2.00 2.21
N GLU A 94 18.16 -1.14 2.97
CA GLU A 94 19.60 -0.88 2.85
C GLU A 94 20.41 -2.15 3.11
N LYS A 95 21.43 -2.40 2.28
CA LYS A 95 22.36 -3.52 2.39
C LYS A 95 23.79 -3.07 2.14
N SER A 96 24.75 -3.81 2.70
CA SER A 96 26.17 -3.45 2.64
C SER A 96 26.84 -3.70 1.28
N THR A 97 26.25 -4.54 0.43
CA THR A 97 26.78 -4.84 -0.90
C THR A 97 25.72 -4.59 -1.96
N GLU A 98 26.15 -4.19 -3.15
CA GLU A 98 25.26 -3.95 -4.29
C GLU A 98 24.48 -5.22 -4.69
N ASP A 99 25.13 -6.38 -4.68
CA ASP A 99 24.48 -7.66 -5.00
C ASP A 99 23.35 -8.01 -4.02
N GLU A 100 23.59 -7.87 -2.71
CA GLU A 100 22.55 -8.14 -1.72
C GLU A 100 21.45 -7.06 -1.79
N LEU A 101 21.83 -5.83 -2.11
CA LEU A 101 20.91 -4.73 -2.27
C LEU A 101 19.92 -4.97 -3.41
N ASP A 102 20.43 -5.31 -4.59
CA ASP A 102 19.63 -5.62 -5.76
C ASP A 102 18.72 -6.82 -5.48
N GLN A 103 19.29 -7.91 -4.98
CA GLN A 103 18.54 -9.13 -4.70
C GLN A 103 17.39 -8.90 -3.71
N VAL A 104 17.65 -8.23 -2.58
CA VAL A 104 16.65 -8.05 -1.53
C VAL A 104 15.56 -7.08 -1.97
N ASN A 105 15.92 -5.97 -2.61
CA ASN A 105 14.92 -4.98 -3.01
C ASN A 105 14.10 -5.43 -4.21
N LYS A 106 14.66 -6.26 -5.09
CA LYS A 106 13.91 -6.98 -6.11
C LYS A 106 12.84 -7.86 -5.49
N ILE A 107 13.19 -8.68 -4.50
CA ILE A 107 12.23 -9.56 -3.80
C ILE A 107 11.11 -8.73 -3.13
N VAL A 108 11.46 -7.63 -2.48
CA VAL A 108 10.47 -6.76 -1.81
C VAL A 108 9.50 -6.14 -2.81
N LEU A 109 9.99 -5.67 -3.96
CA LEU A 109 9.16 -5.12 -5.02
C LEU A 109 8.26 -6.20 -5.64
N GLU A 110 8.84 -7.34 -6.02
CA GLU A 110 8.12 -8.47 -6.63
C GLU A 110 6.99 -8.95 -5.72
N LYS A 111 7.25 -9.18 -4.42
CA LYS A 111 6.20 -9.60 -3.48
C LYS A 111 5.08 -8.58 -3.31
N ALA A 112 5.42 -7.29 -3.29
CA ALA A 112 4.41 -6.22 -3.20
C ALA A 112 3.52 -6.19 -4.46
N LEU A 113 4.13 -6.29 -5.65
CA LEU A 113 3.41 -6.33 -6.92
C LEU A 113 2.57 -7.61 -7.05
N ASP A 114 3.16 -8.77 -6.78
CA ASP A 114 2.48 -10.06 -6.86
C ASP A 114 1.28 -10.11 -5.92
N ALA A 115 1.40 -9.59 -4.69
CA ALA A 115 0.27 -9.53 -3.77
C ALA A 115 -0.84 -8.61 -4.28
N CYS A 116 -0.50 -7.42 -4.81
CA CYS A 116 -1.48 -6.50 -5.39
C CYS A 116 -2.17 -7.09 -6.64
N VAL A 117 -1.43 -7.75 -7.52
CA VAL A 117 -2.00 -8.46 -8.68
C VAL A 117 -2.90 -9.58 -8.19
N LYS A 118 -2.40 -10.43 -7.30
CA LYS A 118 -3.13 -11.59 -6.78
C LYS A 118 -4.45 -11.19 -6.12
N ILE A 119 -4.46 -10.16 -5.27
CA ILE A 119 -5.70 -9.73 -4.60
C ILE A 119 -6.68 -9.04 -5.55
N THR A 120 -6.20 -8.41 -6.63
CA THR A 120 -7.06 -7.70 -7.60
C THR A 120 -7.68 -8.65 -8.63
N PHE A 121 -6.95 -9.70 -9.05
CA PHE A 121 -7.36 -10.58 -10.15
C PHE A 121 -7.95 -11.94 -9.73
N LEU A 122 -7.78 -12.40 -8.49
CA LEU A 122 -8.25 -13.76 -8.09
C LEU A 122 -9.75 -13.92 -7.86
N PHE A 123 -10.58 -12.89 -8.01
CA PHE A 123 -12.01 -12.97 -7.68
C PHE A 123 -12.95 -12.28 -8.69
N GLN A 124 -12.57 -12.25 -9.97
CA GLN A 124 -13.52 -12.00 -11.06
C GLN A 124 -14.13 -13.31 -11.57
#